data_AF-A0A2K3CWE9-F1
#
_entry.id   AF-A0A2K3CWE9-F1
#
_cell.length_a   1.000
_cell.length_b   1.000
_cell.length_c   1.000
_cell.angle_alpha   90.00
_cell.angle_beta   90.00
_cell.angle_gamma   90.00
#
_symmetry.space_group_name_H-M   'P 1'
#
loop_
_entity.id
_entity.type
_entity.pdbx_description
1 polymer ?
#
loop_
_entity_poly.entity_id
_entity_poly.type
_entity_poly.pdbx_seq_one_letter_code
_entity_poly.pdbx_strand_id
1 'polypeptide(L)'
;MSAEMKPVFSVVLWCFGDGWYEAWVPDVVGAMVIASSEDQAMAEIREQLAGCLDGGDLPTLSNSHVAGEKADALLRECAQGDYPTPLSRRVVSLTL
;
A
#
# COMPACT_ATOMS: atom_id res chain seq x y z
N MET A 1 1.81 -17.73 27.33
CA MET A 1 2.74 -17.00 26.43
C MET A 1 1.99 -16.80 25.13
N SER A 2 1.41 -15.61 24.92
CA SER A 2 0.80 -15.29 23.64
C SER A 2 1.93 -14.78 22.74
N ALA A 3 2.24 -15.48 21.66
CA ALA A 3 3.05 -14.89 20.61
C ALA A 3 2.27 -13.68 20.09
N GLU A 4 2.81 -12.47 20.26
CA GLU A 4 2.24 -11.28 19.63
C GLU A 4 2.32 -11.50 18.11
N MET A 5 1.18 -11.80 17.49
CA MET A 5 1.10 -11.93 16.04
C MET A 5 1.29 -10.55 15.46
N LYS A 6 2.46 -10.29 14.88
CA LYS A 6 2.73 -9.07 14.14
C LYS A 6 1.74 -8.96 12.98
N PRO A 7 1.06 -7.81 12.81
CA PRO A 7 0.14 -7.62 11.70
C PRO A 7 0.88 -7.74 10.36
N VAL A 8 0.19 -8.29 9.36
CA VAL A 8 0.69 -8.39 7.99
C VAL A 8 -0.18 -7.50 7.11
N PHE A 9 0.41 -6.43 6.58
CA PHE A 9 -0.26 -5.49 5.70
C PHE A 9 -0.12 -5.94 4.24
N SER A 10 -1.18 -5.74 3.45
CA SER A 10 -1.12 -5.88 1.99
C SER A 10 -0.81 -4.52 1.39
N VAL A 11 0.41 -4.34 0.89
CA VAL A 11 0.86 -3.12 0.21
C VAL A 11 0.67 -3.30 -1.29
N VAL A 12 -0.11 -2.43 -1.91
CA VAL A 12 -0.22 -2.31 -3.37
C VAL A 12 0.90 -1.41 -3.84
N LEU A 13 1.79 -1.94 -4.67
CA LEU A 13 2.89 -1.20 -5.28
C LEU A 13 2.59 -1.02 -6.77
N TRP A 14 2.47 0.23 -7.21
CA TRP A 14 2.41 0.61 -8.62
C TRP A 14 3.74 1.18 -9.09
N CYS A 15 4.10 0.86 -10.33
CA CYS A 15 5.20 1.50 -11.04
C CYS A 15 4.64 2.12 -12.32
N PHE A 16 4.80 3.44 -12.46
CA PHE A 16 4.32 4.22 -13.60
C PHE A 16 5.40 4.49 -14.65
N GLY A 17 6.66 4.13 -14.36
CA GLY A 17 7.82 4.49 -15.19
C GLY A 17 8.46 5.80 -14.74
N ASP A 18 9.60 6.15 -15.35
CA ASP A 18 10.31 7.42 -15.14
C ASP A 18 10.60 7.79 -13.67
N GLY A 19 10.82 6.77 -12.83
CA GLY A 19 11.05 6.96 -11.41
C GLY A 19 9.78 7.35 -10.64
N TRP A 20 8.59 6.98 -11.08
CA TRP A 20 7.36 7.14 -10.30
C TRP A 20 6.89 5.79 -9.78
N TYR A 21 7.02 5.61 -8.46
CA TYR A 21 6.48 4.48 -7.70
C TYR A 21 5.47 4.96 -6.68
N GLU A 22 4.40 4.21 -6.51
CA GLU A 22 3.42 4.46 -5.45
C GLU A 22 3.23 3.20 -4.62
N ALA A 23 3.28 3.35 -3.30
CA ALA A 23 2.94 2.29 -2.36
C ALA A 23 1.70 2.72 -1.56
N TRP A 24 0.68 1.87 -1.54
CA TRP A 24 -0.60 2.14 -0.92
C TRP A 24 -1.04 0.95 -0.07
N VAL A 25 -1.58 1.19 1.13
CA VAL A 25 -2.21 0.16 1.96
C VAL A 25 -3.72 0.39 1.97
N PRO A 26 -4.51 -0.45 1.26
CA PRO A 26 -5.94 -0.22 1.08
C PRO A 26 -6.76 -0.17 2.36
N ASP A 27 -6.29 -0.82 3.42
CA ASP A 27 -7.02 -0.94 4.68
C ASP A 27 -6.67 0.17 5.68
N VAL A 28 -5.59 0.91 5.44
CA VAL A 28 -5.14 1.99 6.33
C VAL A 28 -5.41 3.31 5.65
N VAL A 29 -6.41 4.04 6.16
CA VAL A 29 -6.83 5.33 5.60
C VAL A 29 -5.64 6.30 5.58
N GLY A 30 -5.35 6.84 4.40
CA GLY A 30 -4.26 7.80 4.20
C GLY A 30 -2.86 7.19 4.07
N ALA A 31 -2.70 5.86 4.18
CA ALA A 31 -1.42 5.19 3.97
C ALA A 31 -1.11 5.03 2.49
N MET A 32 -0.58 6.09 1.88
CA MET A 32 -0.19 6.16 0.47
C MET A 32 1.04 7.06 0.34
N VAL A 33 2.05 6.59 -0.37
CA VAL A 33 3.29 7.33 -0.62
C VAL A 33 3.65 7.29 -2.11
N ILE A 34 4.28 8.36 -2.57
CA ILE A 34 4.79 8.51 -3.95
C ILE A 34 6.29 8.75 -3.84
N ALA A 35 7.09 7.95 -4.53
CA ALA A 35 8.55 8.02 -4.42
C ALA A 35 9.27 7.78 -5.75
N SER A 36 10.56 8.11 -5.75
CA SER A 36 11.41 8.03 -6.95
C SER A 36 11.85 6.61 -7.32
N SER A 37 11.64 5.65 -6.40
CA SER A 37 12.05 4.25 -6.52
C SER A 37 11.16 3.36 -5.66
N GLU A 38 11.12 2.06 -5.97
CA GLU A 38 10.44 1.05 -5.16
C GLU A 38 10.96 0.99 -3.73
N ASP A 39 12.29 0.98 -3.56
CA ASP A 39 12.91 0.92 -2.23
C ASP A 39 12.52 2.11 -1.36
N GLN A 40 12.50 3.31 -1.95
CA GLN A 40 12.06 4.52 -1.25
C GLN A 40 10.57 4.45 -0.89
N ALA A 41 9.71 4.05 -1.83
CA ALA A 41 8.27 3.90 -1.57
C ALA A 41 8.01 2.89 -0.44
N MET A 42 8.73 1.76 -0.43
CA MET A 42 8.59 0.73 0.60
C MET A 42 9.16 1.15 1.96
N ALA A 43 10.20 1.99 1.98
CA ALA A 43 10.73 2.56 3.22
C ALA A 43 9.74 3.58 3.83
N GLU A 44 9.24 4.52 3.02
CA GLU A 44 8.33 5.56 3.48
C GLU A 44 6.98 4.99 3.95
N ILE A 45 6.40 4.03 3.22
CA ILE A 45 5.14 3.40 3.65
C ILE A 45 5.32 2.60 4.95
N ARG A 46 6.50 1.99 5.16
CA ARG A 46 6.82 1.28 6.40
C ARG A 46 6.85 2.23 7.59
N GLU A 47 7.48 3.40 7.44
CA GLU A 47 7.53 4.43 8.47
C GLU A 47 6.13 4.97 8.79
N GLN A 48 5.31 5.23 7.76
CA GLN A 48 3.94 5.71 7.94
C GLN A 48 3.08 4.70 8.72
N LEU A 49 3.16 3.40 8.36
CA LEU A 49 2.41 2.35 9.04
C LEU A 49 2.89 2.10 10.47
N ALA A 50 4.19 2.25 10.74
CA ALA A 50 4.73 2.19 12.11
C ALA A 50 4.10 3.28 12.99
N GLY A 51 3.97 4.50 12.48
CA GLY A 51 3.27 5.59 13.19
C GLY A 51 1.78 5.31 13.43
N CYS A 52 1.11 4.58 12.53
CA CYS A 52 -0.29 4.18 12.71
C CYS A 52 -0.48 3.13 13.82
N LEU A 53 0.49 2.23 14.02
CA LEU A 53 0.42 1.19 15.05
C LEU A 53 0.51 1.73 16.48
N ASP A 54 1.22 2.84 16.67
CA ASP A 54 1.40 3.45 18.00
C ASP A 54 0.15 4.22 18.47
N GLY A 55 -0.84 4.42 17.60
CA GLY A 55 -1.93 5.37 17.81
C GLY A 55 -3.36 4.83 17.97
N GLY A 56 -3.64 3.54 17.72
CA GLY A 56 -5.01 3.01 17.83
C GLY A 56 -5.25 1.59 17.34
N ASP A 57 -6.53 1.19 17.32
CA ASP A 57 -6.97 -0.12 16.83
C ASP A 57 -6.69 -0.28 15.34
N LEU A 58 -6.07 -1.39 14.97
CA LEU A 58 -5.83 -1.73 13.57
C LEU A 58 -7.15 -2.08 12.87
N PRO A 59 -7.35 -1.59 11.64
CA PRO A 59 -8.48 -2.00 10.82
C PRO A 59 -8.37 -3.49 10.47
N THR A 60 -9.48 -4.08 10.03
CA THR A 60 -9.45 -5.44 9.47
C THR A 60 -8.59 -5.44 8.20
N LEU A 61 -7.50 -6.19 8.23
CA LEU A 61 -6.55 -6.26 7.13
C LEU A 61 -7.04 -7.22 6.04
N SER A 62 -7.04 -6.74 4.80
CA SER A 62 -7.38 -7.52 3.61
C SER A 62 -6.23 -8.45 3.25
N ASN A 63 -6.58 -9.64 2.76
CA ASN A 63 -5.61 -10.50 2.10
C ASN A 63 -5.16 -9.91 0.75
N SER A 64 -4.13 -10.50 0.15
CA SER A 64 -3.53 -9.99 -1.09
C SER A 64 -4.51 -9.93 -2.28
N HIS A 65 -5.46 -10.87 -2.35
CA HIS A 65 -6.46 -10.91 -3.42
C HIS A 65 -7.41 -9.71 -3.32
N VAL A 66 -8.00 -9.48 -2.14
CA VAL A 66 -8.91 -8.35 -1.89
C VAL A 66 -8.18 -7.01 -2.05
N ALA A 67 -6.93 -6.91 -1.61
CA ALA A 67 -6.11 -5.71 -1.85
C ALA A 67 -5.89 -5.44 -3.35
N GLY A 68 -5.73 -6.49 -4.16
CA GLY A 68 -5.69 -6.39 -5.62
C GLY A 68 -7.01 -5.88 -6.22
N GLU A 69 -8.14 -6.41 -5.77
CA GLU A 69 -9.46 -5.94 -6.22
C GLU A 69 -9.69 -4.46 -5.88
N LYS A 70 -9.31 -4.03 -4.67
CA LYS A 70 -9.36 -2.63 -4.25
C LYS A 70 -8.44 -1.74 -5.11
N ALA A 71 -7.27 -2.23 -5.48
CA ALA A 71 -6.36 -1.52 -6.39
C ALA A 71 -6.97 -1.34 -7.78
N ASP A 72 -7.63 -2.37 -8.32
CA ASP A 72 -8.32 -2.26 -9.62
C ASP A 72 -9.51 -1.30 -9.56
N ALA A 73 -10.25 -1.28 -8.44
CA ALA A 73 -11.32 -0.33 -8.23
C ALA A 73 -10.81 1.11 -8.19
N LEU A 74 -9.76 1.39 -7.41
CA LEU A 74 -9.16 2.73 -7.32
C LEU A 74 -8.69 3.22 -8.70
N LEU A 75 -7.97 2.39 -9.46
CA LEU A 75 -7.52 2.77 -10.80
C LEU A 75 -8.68 3.10 -11.74
N ARG A 76 -9.80 2.39 -11.67
CA ARG A 76 -10.99 2.69 -12.49
C ARG A 76 -11.66 4.00 -12.10
N GLU A 77 -11.70 4.32 -10.82
CA GLU A 77 -12.22 5.59 -10.31
C GLU A 77 -11.31 6.75 -10.74
N CYS A 78 -9.99 6.58 -10.62
CA CYS A 78 -8.99 7.57 -11.01
C CYS A 78 -8.83 7.73 -12.53
N ALA A 79 -9.10 6.69 -13.33
CA ALA A 79 -8.99 6.72 -14.79
C ALA A 79 -9.95 7.71 -15.47
N GLN A 80 -10.92 8.26 -14.74
CA GLN A 80 -11.75 9.37 -15.24
C GLN A 80 -11.03 10.73 -15.21
N GLY A 81 -9.84 10.81 -14.60
CA GLY A 81 -8.98 12.01 -14.57
C GLY A 81 -7.60 11.77 -15.23
N ASP A 82 -6.65 12.67 -14.96
CA ASP A 82 -5.29 12.64 -15.51
C ASP A 82 -4.35 11.62 -14.82
N TYR A 83 -4.92 10.63 -14.13
CA TYR A 83 -4.11 9.64 -13.43
C TYR A 83 -3.46 8.69 -14.46
N PRO A 84 -2.13 8.53 -14.45
CA PRO A 84 -1.45 7.73 -15.45
C PRO A 84 -1.83 6.24 -15.32
N THR A 85 -1.64 5.49 -16.41
CA THR A 85 -1.78 4.03 -16.35
C THR A 85 -0.47 3.44 -15.81
N PRO A 86 -0.50 2.62 -14.74
CA PRO A 86 0.71 1.98 -14.24
C PRO A 86 1.25 0.96 -15.25
N LEU A 87 2.57 0.93 -15.41
CA LEU A 87 3.26 -0.10 -16.21
C LEU A 87 3.18 -1.47 -15.53
N SER A 88 3.19 -1.49 -14.20
CA SER A 88 3.02 -2.72 -13.43
C SER A 88 2.39 -2.46 -12.07
N ARG A 89 1.79 -3.51 -11.52
CA ARG A 89 1.22 -3.57 -10.17
C ARG A 89 1.67 -4.85 -9.48
N ARG A 90 2.02 -4.76 -8.21
CA ARG A 90 2.23 -5.91 -7.31
C ARG A 90 1.49 -5.68 -6.00
N VAL A 91 1.09 -6.79 -5.36
CA VAL A 91 0.64 -6.76 -3.97
C VAL A 91 1.69 -7.50 -3.14
N VAL A 92 2.25 -6.82 -2.17
CA VAL A 92 3.36 -7.29 -1.34
C VAL A 92 2.91 -7.37 0.11
N SER A 93 3.21 -8.49 0.77
CA SER A 93 2.99 -8.63 2.21
C SER A 93 4.10 -7.92 2.99
N LEU A 94 3.70 -7.06 3.92
CA LEU A 94 4.62 -6.30 4.77
C LEU A 94 4.34 -6.61 6.24
N THR A 95 5.35 -7.15 6.93
CA THR A 95 5.35 -7.28 8.39
C THR A 95 6.20 -6.16 8.98
N LEU A 96 5.68 -5.51 10.03
CA LEU A 96 6.39 -4.51 10.83
C LEU A 96 7.07 -5.14 12.05
#